data_AF-A0A924L1Y9-F1
#
_entry.id   AF-A0A924L1Y9-F1
#
_cell.length_a   1.000
_cell.length_b   1.000
_cell.length_c   1.000
_cell.angle_alpha   90.00
_cell.angle_beta   90.00
_cell.angle_gamma   90.00
#
_symmetry.space_group_name_H-M   'P 1'
#
loop_
_entity.id
_entity.type
_entity.pdbx_description
1 polymer ?
#
loop_
_entity_poly.entity_id
_entity_poly.type
_entity_poly.pdbx_seq_one_letter_code
_entity_poly.pdbx_strand_id
1 'polypeptide(L)' 'MQKKKTLVIGASANPARYSYLAVQKLSAHQHPVVALGIKNGAIGTTVIETEKKLLNDIDTVTL' A
#
# COMPACT_ATOMS: atom_id res chain seq x y z
N MET A 1 -0.43 -20.42 5.25
CA MET A 1 0.05 -19.20 5.96
C MET A 1 -1.00 -18.11 5.79
N GLN A 2 -1.36 -17.41 6.85
CA GLN A 2 -2.30 -16.29 6.75
C GLN A 2 -1.65 -15.15 5.94
N LYS A 3 -2.41 -14.55 5.02
CA LYS A 3 -1.96 -13.45 4.20
C LYS A 3 -1.82 -12.19 5.07
N LYS A 4 -0.58 -11.74 5.28
CA LYS A 4 -0.25 -10.55 6.07
C LYS A 4 -0.73 -9.27 5.38
N LYS A 5 -1.84 -8.71 5.86
CA LYS A 5 -2.37 -7.44 5.35
C LYS A 5 -1.41 -6.32 5.75
N THR A 6 -0.88 -5.62 4.76
CA THR A 6 0.20 -4.65 4.93
C THR A 6 -0.29 -3.25 4.60
N LEU A 7 -0.02 -2.29 5.48
CA LEU A 7 -0.24 -0.87 5.23
C LEU A 7 1.07 -0.24 4.73
N VAL A 8 1.05 0.32 3.52
CA VAL A 8 2.15 1.11 2.96
C VAL A 8 1.83 2.59 3.16
N ILE A 9 2.61 3.27 3.99
CA ILE A 9 2.47 4.70 4.27
C ILE A 9 3.34 5.49 3.30
N GLY A 10 2.86 6.67 2.88
CA GLY A 10 3.58 7.49 1.91
C GLY A 10 3.51 6.92 0.49
N ALA A 11 2.50 6.09 0.21
CA ALA A 11 2.23 5.54 -1.11
C ALA A 11 2.13 6.66 -2.15
N SER A 12 2.70 6.41 -3.33
CA SER A 12 2.76 7.36 -4.42
C SER A 12 2.72 6.63 -5.75
N ALA A 13 1.99 7.17 -6.72
CA ALA A 13 1.98 6.66 -8.08
C ALA A 13 3.26 7.00 -8.86
N ASN A 14 4.22 7.73 -8.27
CA ASN A 14 5.50 8.04 -8.89
C ASN A 14 6.44 6.81 -8.85
N PRO A 15 6.82 6.23 -10.01
CA PRO A 15 7.66 5.04 -10.06
C PRO A 15 9.05 5.18 -9.43
N ALA A 16 9.55 6.41 -9.28
CA ALA A 16 10.84 6.68 -8.65
C ALA A 16 10.80 6.56 -7.10
N ARG A 17 9.62 6.50 -6.48
CA ARG A 17 9.51 6.37 -5.01
C ARG A 17 9.54 4.90 -4.58
N TYR A 18 10.23 4.63 -3.48
CA TYR A 18 10.29 3.27 -2.92
C TYR A 18 8.89 2.71 -2.60
N SER A 19 7.97 3.54 -2.11
CA SER A 19 6.59 3.14 -1.81
C SER A 19 5.84 2.58 -3.02
N TYR A 20 6.16 3.04 -4.24
CA TYR A 20 5.64 2.46 -5.48
C TYR A 20 6.13 1.03 -5.70
N LEU A 21 7.42 0.80 -5.51
CA LEU A 21 8.04 -0.53 -5.60
C LEU A 21 7.52 -1.48 -4.52
N ALA A 22 7.36 -0.99 -3.29
CA ALA A 22 6.85 -1.77 -2.17
C ALA A 22 5.43 -2.30 -2.45
N VAL A 23 4.52 -1.42 -2.89
CA VAL A 23 3.14 -1.82 -3.25
C VAL A 23 3.16 -2.84 -4.38
N GLN A 24 3.95 -2.62 -5.44
CA GLN A 24 4.04 -3.59 -6.54
C GLN A 24 4.55 -4.96 -6.09
N LYS A 25 5.64 -5.01 -5.30
CA LYS A 25 6.21 -6.28 -4.81
C LYS A 25 5.23 -7.02 -3.91
N LEU A 26 4.60 -6.32 -2.95
CA LEU A 26 3.63 -6.92 -2.04
C LEU A 26 2.43 -7.49 -2.81
N SER A 27 1.89 -6.73 -3.77
CA SER A 27 0.80 -7.18 -4.63
C SER A 27 1.21 -8.38 -5.51
N ALA A 28 2.42 -8.39 -6.08
CA ALA A 28 2.94 -9.51 -6.87
C ALA A 28 3.09 -10.80 -6.05
N HIS A 29 3.45 -10.67 -4.77
CA HIS A 29 3.48 -11.77 -3.81
C HIS A 29 2.12 -12.06 -3.16
N GLN A 30 1.04 -11.43 -3.66
CA GLN A 30 -0.34 -11.67 -3.23
C GLN A 30 -0.59 -11.35 -1.75
N HIS A 31 0.21 -10.43 -1.19
CA HIS A 31 -0.09 -9.81 0.09
C HIS A 31 -1.20 -8.77 -0.09
N PRO A 32 -2.24 -8.76 0.76
CA PRO A 32 -3.22 -7.69 0.77
C PRO A 32 -2.53 -6.38 1.15
N VAL A 33 -2.71 -5.34 0.32
CA VAL A 33 -2.07 -4.03 0.53
C VAL A 33 -3.11 -2.95 0.69
N VAL A 34 -2.92 -2.11 1.70
CA VAL A 34 -3.59 -0.80 1.81
C VAL A 34 -2.53 0.27 1.54
N ALA A 35 -2.75 1.11 0.54
CA ALA A 35 -1.85 2.19 0.17
C ALA A 35 -2.38 3.52 0.70
N LEU A 36 -1.66 4.16 1.63
CA LEU A 36 -2.03 5.45 2.20
C LEU A 36 -1.00 6.51 1.77
N GLY A 37 -1.45 7.52 1.05
CA GLY A 37 -0.63 8.62 0.53
C GLY A 37 -1.20 9.99 0.83
N ILE A 38 -0.50 11.03 0.39
CA ILE A 38 -0.98 12.44 0.50
C ILE A 38 -1.71 12.91 -0.76
N LYS A 39 -1.64 12.14 -1.85
CA LYS A 39 -2.25 12.44 -3.13
C LYS A 39 -3.01 11.21 -3.62
N ASN A 40 -4.19 11.44 -4.19
CA ASN A 40 -4.94 10.40 -4.88
C ASN A 40 -4.13 9.86 -6.07
N GLY A 41 -4.32 8.58 -6.35
CA GLY A 41 -3.64 7.89 -7.45
C GLY A 41 -3.85 6.39 -7.35
N ALA A 42 -3.17 5.64 -8.21
CA ALA A 42 -3.21 4.18 -8.21
C ALA A 42 -1.85 3.59 -8.58
N ILE A 43 -1.60 2.37 -8.08
CA ILE A 43 -0.42 1.55 -8.38
C ILE A 43 -0.95 0.20 -8.82
N GLY A 44 -0.99 -0.04 -10.14
CA GLY A 44 -1.69 -1.20 -10.70
C GLY A 44 -3.19 -1.14 -10.36
N THR A 45 -3.69 -2.15 -9.65
CA THR A 45 -5.08 -2.22 -9.17
C THR A 45 -5.27 -1.66 -7.75
N THR A 46 -4.20 -1.22 -7.08
CA THR A 46 -4.26 -0.68 -5.71
C THR A 46 -4.47 0.82 -5.75
N VAL A 47 -5.60 1.30 -5.24
CA VAL A 47 -5.89 2.74 -5.09
C VAL A 47 -5.13 3.30 -3.88
N ILE A 48 -4.59 4.50 -4.04
CA ILE A 48 -3.95 5.25 -2.96
C ILE A 48 -5.04 6.06 -2.25
N GLU A 49 -5.34 5.68 -1.01
CA GLU A 49 -6.22 6.43 -0.12
C GLU A 49 -5.47 7.65 0.43
N THR A 50 -6.19 8.77 0.60
CA THR A 50 -5.64 9.97 1.27
C THR A 50 -6.22 10.19 2.66
N GLU A 51 -7.32 9.52 2.98
CA GLU A 51 -8.01 9.66 4.26
C GLU A 51 -7.49 8.63 5.26
N LYS A 52 -7.16 9.11 6.47
CA LYS A 52 -6.79 8.25 7.59
C LYS A 52 -8.05 7.67 8.22
N LYS A 53 -8.57 6.61 7.62
CA LYS A 53 -9.68 5.82 8.19
C LYS A 53 -9.13 4.83 9.22
N LEU A 54 -9.98 4.39 10.12
CA LEU A 54 -9.65 3.29 11.02
C LEU A 54 -9.45 2.03 10.18
N LEU A 55 -8.22 1.49 10.19
CA LEU A 55 -7.87 0.27 9.47
C LEU A 55 -7.73 -0.87 10.47
N ASN A 56 -8.62 -1.85 10.38
CA ASN A 56 -8.55 -3.06 11.19
C ASN A 56 -7.68 -4.13 10.50
N ASP A 57 -7.14 -5.03 11.31
CA ASP A 57 -6.44 -6.25 10.88
C ASP A 57 -5.16 -5.97 10.05
N ILE A 58 -4.47 -4.86 10.31
CA ILE A 58 -3.14 -4.60 9.74
C ILE A 58 -2.11 -5.42 10.53
N ASP A 59 -1.40 -6.30 9.85
CA ASP A 59 -0.32 -7.11 10.42
C ASP A 59 1.03 -6.36 10.39
N THR A 60 1.30 -5.68 9.26
CA THR A 60 2.58 -5.02 9.01
C THR A 60 2.37 -3.59 8.51
N VAL A 61 3.23 -2.66 8.94
CA VAL A 61 3.30 -1.29 8.44
C VAL A 61 4.67 -1.04 7.82
N THR A 62 4.72 -0.46 6.63
CA THR A 62 5.97 -0.17 5.91
C THR A 62 5.87 1.11 5.06
N LEU A 63 6.97 1.51 4.43
CA LEU A 63 7.11 2.70 3.57
C LEU A 63 7.40 2.30 2.12
#